data_AF-A0A966YMU8-F1
#
_entry.id   AF-A0A966YMU8-F1
#
_cell.length_a   1.000
_cell.length_b   1.000
_cell.length_c   1.000
_cell.angle_alpha   90.00
_cell.angle_beta   90.00
_cell.angle_gamma   90.00
#
_symmetry.space_group_name_H-M   'P 1'
#
loop_
_entity.id
_entity.type
_entity.pdbx_description
1 polymer ?
#
loop_
_entity_poly.entity_id
_entity_poly.type
_entity_poly.pdbx_seq_one_letter_code
_entity_poly.pdbx_strand_id
1 'polypeptide(L)'
;MLGQFLDESHFDVVINEDTDCYLHSEDESNVAFKFRKNYFSKQQQDDAYAGLREAATPTQNRGLAAGPKGEKCGGREWATEFQLRVLEFFKKQPENSVIKVDVAQEVELLREKYSDAGSSRGLVWLSAKVKDDEFDFEKWLKKAIKMPIKQRKEEARGVEETYISDTTYANVVLSGIAGWFDRYPRIPYGRATAYTQHSYDKFKLSFPFLQTLDRGFAELLPTRHAAQRAAADQIDPAFLVPQTVFTTITVNKTFRTAAHRDAGDFSNGLSNLLVLSNNGNYT
;
A
#
# COMPACT_ATOMS: atom_id res chain seq x y z
N MET A 1 -11.90 -3.84 10.89
CA MET A 1 -10.53 -3.39 11.27
C MET A 1 -9.63 -3.13 10.06
N LEU A 2 -9.68 -3.92 8.98
CA LEU A 2 -8.80 -3.70 7.81
C LEU A 2 -8.85 -2.26 7.29
N GLY A 3 -7.68 -1.71 6.94
CA GLY A 3 -7.50 -0.35 6.45
C GLY A 3 -7.51 0.75 7.53
N GLN A 4 -7.65 0.38 8.82
CA GLN A 4 -7.62 1.31 9.95
C GLN A 4 -6.32 1.20 10.74
N PHE A 5 -5.90 2.31 11.36
CA PHE A 5 -4.78 2.29 12.29
C PHE A 5 -5.20 1.67 13.61
N LEU A 6 -4.35 0.81 14.17
CA LEU A 6 -4.55 0.23 15.50
C LEU A 6 -4.03 1.18 16.58
N ASP A 7 -4.77 1.34 17.66
CA ASP A 7 -4.43 2.15 18.83
C ASP A 7 -4.42 1.30 20.11
N GLU A 8 -4.26 1.93 21.27
CA GLU A 8 -4.17 1.28 22.58
C GLU A 8 -5.43 0.49 22.96
N SER A 9 -6.58 0.74 22.33
CA SER A 9 -7.79 -0.07 22.57
C SER A 9 -7.76 -1.44 21.86
N HIS A 10 -6.75 -1.69 21.01
CA HIS A 10 -6.65 -2.90 20.20
C HIS A 10 -5.72 -3.96 20.79
N PHE A 11 -5.11 -3.74 21.96
CA PHE A 11 -4.29 -4.73 22.64
C PHE A 11 -4.39 -4.61 24.17
N ASP A 12 -4.29 -5.75 24.85
CA ASP A 12 -4.28 -5.81 26.32
C ASP A 12 -2.86 -5.98 26.89
N VAL A 13 -1.95 -6.55 26.09
CA VAL A 13 -0.61 -6.96 26.53
C VAL A 13 0.44 -6.40 25.58
N VAL A 14 1.45 -5.73 26.14
CA VAL A 14 2.65 -5.28 25.42
C VAL A 14 3.80 -6.21 25.73
N ILE A 15 4.31 -6.87 24.70
CA ILE A 15 5.44 -7.79 24.80
C ILE A 15 6.75 -7.01 24.67
N ASN A 16 7.63 -7.16 25.66
CA ASN A 16 8.87 -6.38 25.77
C ASN A 16 10.14 -7.24 25.91
N GLU A 17 10.00 -8.55 25.79
CA GLU A 17 11.07 -9.55 25.92
C GLU A 17 10.80 -10.71 24.97
N ASP A 18 11.80 -11.59 24.78
CA ASP A 18 11.68 -12.72 23.88
C ASP A 18 10.41 -13.54 24.18
N THR A 19 9.59 -13.76 23.15
CA THR A 19 8.28 -14.40 23.32
C THR A 19 7.91 -15.20 22.09
N ASP A 20 7.38 -16.39 22.33
CA ASP A 20 6.76 -17.23 21.31
C ASP A 20 5.25 -17.23 21.54
N CYS A 21 4.49 -16.89 20.51
CA CYS A 21 3.03 -16.86 20.58
C CYS A 21 2.44 -17.83 19.55
N TYR A 22 1.60 -18.73 20.05
CA TYR A 22 0.86 -19.70 19.25
C TYR A 22 -0.63 -19.52 19.48
N LEU A 23 -1.41 -19.72 18.42
CA LEU A 23 -2.86 -19.68 18.47
C LEU A 23 -3.37 -21.13 18.57
N HIS A 24 -3.99 -21.50 19.69
CA HIS A 24 -4.65 -22.80 19.85
C HIS A 24 -3.78 -24.05 19.54
N SER A 25 -2.46 -23.91 19.59
CA SER A 25 -1.47 -24.96 19.30
C SER A 25 -0.20 -24.71 20.12
N GLU A 26 0.70 -25.69 20.17
CA GLU A 26 2.04 -25.56 20.77
C GLU A 26 3.16 -25.74 19.73
N ASP A 27 2.80 -25.77 18.44
CA ASP A 27 3.70 -26.03 17.32
C ASP A 27 3.53 -25.00 16.18
N GLU A 28 4.35 -25.13 15.13
CA GLU A 28 4.35 -24.21 13.99
C GLU A 28 3.05 -24.23 13.15
N SER A 29 2.12 -25.17 13.39
CA SER A 29 0.88 -25.28 12.61
C SER A 29 0.03 -24.01 12.72
N ASN A 30 0.04 -23.36 13.88
CA ASN A 30 -0.71 -22.13 14.12
C ASN A 30 0.09 -21.13 14.99
N VAL A 31 1.36 -20.93 14.65
CA VAL A 31 2.19 -19.87 15.23
C VAL A 31 1.69 -18.48 14.83
N ALA A 32 1.56 -17.56 15.78
CA ALA A 32 1.26 -16.15 15.52
C ALA A 32 2.55 -15.37 15.20
N PHE A 33 3.53 -15.42 16.11
CA PHE A 33 4.85 -14.82 15.92
C PHE A 33 5.89 -15.44 16.86
N LYS A 34 7.16 -15.24 16.53
CA LYS A 34 8.28 -15.36 17.47
C LYS A 34 9.03 -14.04 17.51
N PHE A 35 9.11 -13.45 18.70
CA PHE A 35 9.74 -12.16 18.93
C PHE A 35 11.08 -12.38 19.65
N ARG A 36 12.15 -11.77 19.13
CA ARG A 36 13.49 -11.80 19.71
C ARG A 36 14.03 -10.38 19.80
N LYS A 37 14.28 -9.90 21.01
CA LYS A 37 14.76 -8.56 21.30
C LYS A 37 16.28 -8.52 21.21
N ASN A 38 16.82 -7.48 20.56
CA ASN A 38 18.27 -7.29 20.41
C ASN A 38 19.01 -8.48 19.75
N TYR A 39 18.35 -9.19 18.83
CA TYR A 39 18.89 -10.39 18.18
C TYR A 39 20.13 -10.11 17.30
N PHE A 40 20.24 -8.92 16.72
CA PHE A 40 21.31 -8.56 15.77
C PHE A 40 22.41 -7.73 16.44
N SER A 41 23.65 -7.95 16.02
CA SER A 41 24.79 -7.15 16.48
C SER A 41 24.69 -5.70 15.99
N LYS A 42 25.35 -4.77 16.67
CA LYS A 42 25.36 -3.35 16.29
C LYS A 42 25.86 -3.14 14.85
N GLN A 43 26.92 -3.84 14.46
CA GLN A 43 27.45 -3.80 13.10
C GLN A 43 26.40 -4.21 12.06
N GLN A 44 25.66 -5.29 12.31
CA GLN A 44 24.61 -5.75 11.41
C GLN A 44 23.47 -4.75 11.28
N GLN A 45 23.09 -4.09 12.39
CA GLN A 45 22.07 -3.04 12.37
C GLN A 45 22.53 -1.84 11.54
N ASP A 46 23.77 -1.40 11.72
CA ASP A 46 24.33 -0.24 11.02
C ASP A 46 24.49 -0.50 9.52
N ASP A 47 24.99 -1.68 9.14
CA ASP A 47 25.15 -2.07 7.74
C ASP A 47 23.81 -2.29 7.04
N ALA A 48 22.83 -2.91 7.72
CA ALA A 48 21.47 -3.06 7.20
C ALA A 48 20.81 -1.70 6.99
N TYR A 49 20.97 -0.78 7.94
CA TYR A 49 20.43 0.58 7.82
C TYR A 49 21.05 1.32 6.64
N ALA A 50 22.38 1.32 6.54
CA ALA A 50 23.12 1.95 5.44
C ALA A 50 22.74 1.33 4.08
N GLY A 51 22.57 0.01 4.05
CA GLY A 51 22.29 -0.74 2.83
C GLY A 51 20.85 -0.77 2.36
N LEU A 52 19.86 -0.42 3.21
CA LEU A 52 18.43 -0.53 2.87
C LEU A 52 17.66 0.79 2.95
N ARG A 53 18.05 1.73 3.82
CA ARG A 53 17.22 2.93 4.12
C ARG A 53 16.80 3.71 2.87
N GLU A 54 17.68 3.81 1.89
CA GLU A 54 17.44 4.57 0.66
C GLU A 54 16.48 3.86 -0.31
N ALA A 55 16.19 2.58 -0.11
CA ALA A 55 15.14 1.89 -0.86
C ALA A 55 13.75 2.46 -0.56
N ALA A 56 13.56 3.01 0.65
CA ALA A 56 12.30 3.63 1.05
C ALA A 56 12.18 5.06 0.51
N THR A 57 11.43 5.20 -0.59
CA THR A 57 11.12 6.49 -1.23
C THR A 57 9.63 6.82 -1.07
N PRO A 58 9.20 8.09 -1.29
CA PRO A 58 7.78 8.42 -1.33
C PRO A 58 7.04 7.57 -2.37
N THR A 59 5.98 6.87 -1.95
CA THR A 59 5.17 6.00 -2.80
C THR A 59 3.71 5.99 -2.38
N GLN A 60 2.81 5.66 -3.32
CA GLN A 60 1.36 5.51 -3.11
C GLN A 60 0.92 4.05 -3.29
N ASN A 61 1.87 3.12 -3.43
CA ASN A 61 1.63 1.73 -3.81
C ASN A 61 1.42 0.80 -2.61
N ARG A 62 1.13 1.34 -1.42
CA ARG A 62 0.92 0.55 -0.19
C ARG A 62 -0.55 0.26 0.12
N GLY A 63 -1.49 0.77 -0.68
CA GLY A 63 -2.91 0.38 -0.60
C GLY A 63 -3.49 0.49 0.81
N LEU A 64 -4.13 -0.58 1.29
CA LEU A 64 -4.72 -0.62 2.64
C LEU A 64 -3.71 -0.36 3.74
N ALA A 65 -2.44 -0.75 3.58
CA ALA A 65 -1.41 -0.52 4.58
C ALA A 65 -1.15 0.97 4.81
N ALA A 66 -1.44 1.83 3.83
CA ALA A 66 -1.27 3.28 3.93
C ALA A 66 -2.38 3.97 4.76
N GLY A 67 -3.37 3.21 5.23
CA GLY A 67 -4.48 3.69 6.06
C GLY A 67 -5.56 4.46 5.30
N PRO A 68 -6.51 5.07 6.04
CA PRO A 68 -7.57 5.89 5.46
C PRO A 68 -7.00 7.10 4.74
N LYS A 69 -7.60 7.53 3.61
CA LYS A 69 -7.15 8.72 2.87
C LYS A 69 -7.01 9.93 3.81
N GLY A 70 -5.85 10.58 3.77
CA GLY A 70 -5.67 11.91 4.36
C GLY A 70 -6.36 12.98 3.51
N GLU A 71 -6.22 14.25 3.90
CA GLU A 71 -6.85 15.38 3.20
C GLU A 71 -6.50 15.43 1.70
N LYS A 72 -5.23 15.12 1.36
CA LYS A 72 -4.71 15.15 -0.02
C LYS A 72 -3.84 13.93 -0.32
N CYS A 73 -3.72 13.62 -1.61
CA CYS A 73 -2.78 12.61 -2.11
C CYS A 73 -1.46 13.29 -2.50
N GLY A 74 -0.61 13.58 -1.50
CA GLY A 74 0.55 14.45 -1.71
C GLY A 74 0.09 15.86 -2.07
N GLY A 75 0.50 16.36 -3.23
CA GLY A 75 0.08 17.69 -3.72
C GLY A 75 -1.25 17.72 -4.50
N ARG A 76 -1.99 16.60 -4.57
CA ARG A 76 -3.20 16.48 -5.40
C ARG A 76 -4.46 16.33 -4.56
N GLU A 77 -5.53 16.99 -4.99
CA GLU A 77 -6.86 16.82 -4.42
C GLU A 77 -7.47 15.47 -4.79
N TRP A 78 -8.14 14.83 -3.84
CA TRP A 78 -8.96 13.66 -4.14
C TRP A 78 -10.19 14.06 -4.95
N ALA A 79 -10.57 13.25 -5.92
CA ALA A 79 -11.92 13.27 -6.44
C ALA A 79 -12.83 12.65 -5.37
N THR A 80 -13.71 13.47 -4.79
CA THR A 80 -14.55 13.02 -3.67
C THR A 80 -15.58 12.01 -4.15
N GLU A 81 -16.07 11.18 -3.24
CA GLU A 81 -17.09 10.19 -3.59
C GLU A 81 -18.34 10.87 -4.15
N PHE A 82 -18.76 11.98 -3.55
CA PHE A 82 -19.82 12.84 -4.09
C PHE A 82 -19.57 13.23 -5.55
N GLN A 83 -18.38 13.76 -5.87
CA GLN A 83 -18.04 14.20 -7.24
C GLN A 83 -18.14 13.03 -8.23
N LEU A 84 -17.59 11.86 -7.86
CA LEU A 84 -17.63 10.67 -8.71
C LEU A 84 -19.06 10.16 -8.92
N ARG A 85 -19.90 10.19 -7.89
CA ARG A 85 -21.31 9.76 -7.99
C ARG A 85 -22.16 10.72 -8.82
N VAL A 86 -21.90 12.02 -8.77
CA VAL A 86 -22.55 13.00 -9.65
C VAL A 86 -22.18 12.75 -11.12
N LEU A 87 -20.89 12.54 -11.41
CA LEU A 87 -20.44 12.21 -12.77
C LEU A 87 -21.07 10.91 -13.26
N GLU A 88 -21.11 9.87 -12.42
CA GLU A 88 -21.74 8.59 -12.74
C GLU A 88 -23.25 8.73 -13.00
N PHE A 89 -23.96 9.47 -12.14
CA PHE A 89 -25.38 9.76 -12.28
C PHE A 89 -25.68 10.45 -13.61
N PHE A 90 -24.93 11.50 -13.95
CA PHE A 90 -25.10 12.22 -15.22
C PHE A 90 -24.86 11.30 -16.42
N LYS A 91 -23.77 10.51 -16.41
CA LYS A 91 -23.46 9.55 -17.50
C LYS A 91 -24.55 8.49 -17.70
N LYS A 92 -25.17 8.01 -16.62
CA LYS A 92 -26.15 6.91 -16.65
C LYS A 92 -27.60 7.36 -16.83
N GLN A 93 -27.88 8.65 -16.86
CA GLN A 93 -29.25 9.15 -16.95
C GLN A 93 -29.96 8.69 -18.25
N PRO A 94 -31.17 8.12 -18.21
CA PRO A 94 -31.89 7.73 -19.42
C PRO A 94 -32.33 8.96 -20.23
N GLU A 95 -32.07 8.97 -21.54
CA GLU A 95 -32.44 10.11 -22.43
C GLU A 95 -33.94 10.16 -22.74
N ASN A 96 -34.60 9.01 -22.84
CA ASN A 96 -36.01 8.89 -23.25
C ASN A 96 -36.92 8.46 -22.09
N SER A 97 -36.61 8.88 -20.86
CA SER A 97 -37.42 8.53 -19.69
C SER A 97 -38.72 9.35 -19.63
N VAL A 98 -39.83 8.66 -19.38
CA VAL A 98 -41.14 9.30 -19.12
C VAL A 98 -41.17 9.92 -17.70
N ILE A 99 -40.31 9.43 -16.81
CA ILE A 99 -40.15 9.94 -15.44
C ILE A 99 -39.23 11.17 -15.49
N LYS A 100 -39.78 12.33 -15.13
CA LYS A 100 -39.01 13.56 -14.92
C LYS A 100 -38.25 13.45 -13.60
N VAL A 101 -36.92 13.48 -13.67
CA VAL A 101 -36.03 13.53 -12.51
C VAL A 101 -35.69 14.99 -12.23
N ASP A 102 -35.89 15.44 -11.00
CA ASP A 102 -35.29 16.69 -10.54
C ASP A 102 -33.81 16.47 -10.28
N VAL A 103 -32.99 16.90 -11.24
CA VAL A 103 -31.54 16.71 -11.22
C VAL A 103 -30.90 17.49 -10.08
N ALA A 104 -31.43 18.66 -9.73
CA ALA A 104 -30.87 19.47 -8.65
C ALA A 104 -31.11 18.76 -7.30
N GLN A 105 -32.33 18.26 -7.10
CA GLN A 105 -32.67 17.51 -5.89
C GLN A 105 -31.82 16.24 -5.75
N GLU A 106 -31.65 15.47 -6.82
CA GLU A 106 -30.85 14.23 -6.78
C GLU A 106 -29.38 14.52 -6.47
N VAL A 107 -28.81 15.60 -7.01
CA VAL A 107 -27.42 16.01 -6.70
C VAL A 107 -27.27 16.35 -5.21
N GLU A 108 -28.23 17.04 -4.61
CA GLU A 108 -28.18 17.34 -3.17
C GLU A 108 -28.33 16.08 -2.31
N LEU A 109 -29.17 15.12 -2.70
CA LEU A 109 -29.26 13.82 -2.03
C LEU A 109 -27.93 13.05 -2.11
N LEU A 110 -27.25 13.08 -3.26
CA LEU A 110 -25.91 12.50 -3.39
C LEU A 110 -24.88 13.23 -2.51
N ARG A 111 -24.98 14.56 -2.41
CA ARG A 111 -24.08 15.35 -1.57
C ARG A 111 -24.21 14.99 -0.10
N GLU A 112 -25.44 14.89 0.39
CA GLU A 112 -25.73 14.48 1.77
C GLU A 112 -25.29 13.04 2.04
N LYS A 113 -25.59 12.12 1.11
CA LYS A 113 -25.27 10.70 1.29
C LYS A 113 -23.77 10.40 1.29
N TYR A 114 -22.98 11.17 0.54
CA TYR A 114 -21.56 10.89 0.30
C TYR A 114 -20.62 11.96 0.86
N SER A 115 -21.10 12.84 1.76
CA SER A 115 -20.28 13.85 2.46
C SER A 115 -19.13 13.22 3.24
N ASP A 116 -19.39 12.09 3.89
CA ASP A 116 -18.48 11.43 4.83
C ASP A 116 -17.99 10.05 4.36
N ALA A 117 -18.16 9.76 3.06
CA ALA A 117 -17.76 8.48 2.49
C ALA A 117 -16.23 8.33 2.44
N GLY A 118 -15.69 7.60 3.42
CA GLY A 118 -14.27 7.28 3.52
C GLY A 118 -13.85 6.06 2.69
N SER A 119 -12.63 6.09 2.16
CA SER A 119 -11.97 4.94 1.55
C SER A 119 -10.46 5.00 1.79
N SER A 120 -9.75 3.87 1.66
CA SER A 120 -8.28 3.81 1.74
C SER A 120 -7.57 4.09 0.40
N ARG A 121 -8.32 4.01 -0.71
CA ARG A 121 -7.87 4.36 -2.06
C ARG A 121 -8.87 5.26 -2.75
N GLY A 122 -8.40 6.17 -3.59
CA GLY A 122 -9.27 7.08 -4.34
C GLY A 122 -8.65 7.55 -5.64
N LEU A 123 -9.49 8.14 -6.49
CA LEU A 123 -9.05 8.89 -7.67
C LEU A 123 -8.65 10.30 -7.24
N VAL A 124 -7.79 10.93 -8.03
CA VAL A 124 -7.31 12.30 -7.79
C VAL A 124 -7.60 13.15 -9.01
N TRP A 125 -7.77 14.45 -8.77
CA TRP A 125 -7.76 15.44 -9.83
C TRP A 125 -6.34 15.59 -10.41
N LEU A 126 -6.25 15.70 -11.74
CA LEU A 126 -5.02 16.00 -12.47
C LEU A 126 -4.68 17.48 -12.28
N SER A 127 -4.01 17.80 -11.16
CA SER A 127 -3.78 19.17 -10.69
C SER A 127 -3.19 20.13 -11.73
N ALA A 128 -2.33 19.63 -12.62
CA ALA A 128 -1.80 20.44 -13.72
C ALA A 128 -2.91 20.87 -14.69
N LYS A 129 -3.72 19.93 -15.16
CA LYS A 129 -4.85 20.20 -16.07
C LYS A 129 -5.91 21.08 -15.45
N VAL A 130 -6.30 20.78 -14.21
CA VAL A 130 -7.26 21.60 -13.47
C VAL A 130 -6.78 23.04 -13.33
N LYS A 131 -5.48 23.25 -13.09
CA LYS A 131 -4.90 24.59 -12.98
C LYS A 131 -4.82 25.29 -14.34
N ASP A 132 -4.34 24.61 -15.36
CA ASP A 132 -4.15 25.18 -16.70
C ASP A 132 -5.48 25.64 -17.31
N ASP A 133 -6.55 24.86 -17.10
CA ASP A 133 -7.89 25.16 -17.62
C ASP A 133 -8.75 25.97 -16.65
N GLU A 134 -8.20 26.38 -15.49
CA GLU A 134 -8.90 27.06 -14.39
C GLU A 134 -10.21 26.35 -14.00
N PHE A 135 -10.20 25.02 -14.03
CA PHE A 135 -11.38 24.20 -13.81
C PHE A 135 -11.82 24.21 -12.34
N ASP A 136 -13.13 24.37 -12.13
CA ASP A 136 -13.76 24.38 -10.81
C ASP A 136 -15.03 23.52 -10.88
N PHE A 137 -15.03 22.42 -10.13
CA PHE A 137 -16.11 21.44 -10.16
C PHE A 137 -17.46 22.04 -9.73
N GLU A 138 -17.50 22.89 -8.70
CA GLU A 138 -18.75 23.46 -8.21
C GLU A 138 -19.32 24.50 -9.18
N LYS A 139 -18.45 25.31 -9.82
CA LYS A 139 -18.86 26.21 -10.90
C LYS A 139 -19.37 25.44 -12.11
N TRP A 140 -18.70 24.36 -12.48
CA TRP A 140 -19.14 23.47 -13.57
C TRP A 140 -20.49 22.82 -13.24
N LEU A 141 -20.63 22.26 -12.03
CA LEU A 141 -21.84 21.55 -11.59
C LEU A 141 -23.08 22.44 -11.65
N LYS A 142 -22.97 23.70 -11.19
CA LYS A 142 -24.06 24.70 -11.27
C LYS A 142 -24.56 24.96 -12.70
N LYS A 143 -23.68 24.82 -13.69
CA LYS A 143 -24.04 24.92 -15.12
C LYS A 143 -24.61 23.59 -15.63
N ALA A 144 -23.94 22.48 -15.32
CA ALA A 144 -24.28 21.13 -15.78
C ALA A 144 -25.69 20.68 -15.38
N ILE A 145 -26.15 21.03 -14.17
CA ILE A 145 -27.51 20.70 -13.69
C ILE A 145 -28.58 21.28 -14.63
N LYS A 146 -28.32 22.43 -15.27
CA LYS A 146 -29.28 23.13 -16.15
C LYS A 146 -29.24 22.66 -17.61
N MET A 147 -28.30 21.79 -17.97
CA MET A 147 -28.13 21.33 -19.35
C MET A 147 -29.14 20.25 -19.75
N PRO A 148 -29.44 20.09 -21.05
CA PRO A 148 -30.14 18.92 -21.57
C PRO A 148 -29.38 17.62 -21.25
N ILE A 149 -30.09 16.50 -21.11
CA ILE A 149 -29.52 15.21 -20.69
C ILE A 149 -28.32 14.80 -21.57
N LYS A 150 -28.47 14.90 -22.90
CA LYS A 150 -27.42 14.53 -23.84
C LYS A 150 -26.13 15.35 -23.62
N GLN A 151 -26.25 16.67 -23.53
CA GLN A 151 -25.10 17.54 -23.29
C GLN A 151 -24.48 17.29 -21.91
N ARG A 152 -25.31 17.11 -20.88
CA ARG A 152 -24.82 16.82 -19.52
C ARG A 152 -24.00 15.53 -19.46
N LYS A 153 -24.40 14.50 -20.21
CA LYS A 153 -23.62 13.24 -20.32
C LYS A 153 -22.27 13.46 -20.97
N GLU A 154 -22.23 14.19 -22.08
CA GLU A 154 -21.01 14.50 -22.82
C GLU A 154 -20.05 15.31 -21.94
N GLU A 155 -20.54 16.33 -21.25
CA GLU A 155 -19.77 17.15 -20.30
C GLU A 155 -19.25 16.32 -19.12
N ALA A 156 -20.06 15.44 -18.54
CA ALA A 156 -19.64 14.59 -17.43
C ALA A 156 -18.50 13.62 -17.84
N ARG A 157 -18.58 13.04 -19.05
CA ARG A 157 -17.49 12.24 -19.61
C ARG A 157 -16.24 13.09 -19.84
N GLY A 158 -16.39 14.25 -20.47
CA GLY A 158 -15.28 15.16 -20.73
C GLY A 158 -14.55 15.58 -19.45
N VAL A 159 -15.29 15.88 -18.38
CA VAL A 159 -14.69 16.21 -17.07
C VAL A 159 -13.90 15.04 -16.49
N GLU A 160 -14.49 13.84 -16.48
CA GLU A 160 -13.84 12.65 -15.94
C GLU A 160 -12.57 12.31 -16.72
N GLU A 161 -12.64 12.27 -18.06
CA GLU A 161 -11.53 11.90 -18.94
C GLU A 161 -10.41 12.96 -18.96
N THR A 162 -10.74 14.24 -18.78
CA THR A 162 -9.76 15.34 -18.88
C THR A 162 -9.08 15.62 -17.54
N TYR A 163 -9.84 15.56 -16.44
CA TYR A 163 -9.39 16.11 -15.16
C TYR A 163 -9.22 15.05 -14.06
N ILE A 164 -9.67 13.81 -14.23
CA ILE A 164 -9.54 12.75 -13.21
C ILE A 164 -8.58 11.68 -13.70
N SER A 165 -7.72 11.20 -12.81
CA SER A 165 -6.80 10.10 -13.12
C SER A 165 -7.54 8.76 -13.29
N ASP A 166 -7.14 7.94 -14.27
CA ASP A 166 -7.64 6.56 -14.44
C ASP A 166 -7.15 5.56 -13.38
N THR A 167 -6.13 5.96 -12.62
CA THR A 167 -5.53 5.12 -11.56
C THR A 167 -5.96 5.59 -10.18
N THR A 168 -6.23 4.63 -9.29
CA THR A 168 -6.47 4.90 -7.86
C THR A 168 -5.15 4.98 -7.09
N TYR A 169 -5.09 5.86 -6.10
CA TYR A 169 -3.93 6.06 -5.25
C TYR A 169 -4.29 5.85 -3.78
N ALA A 170 -3.29 5.47 -2.98
CA ALA A 170 -3.34 5.51 -1.53
C ALA A 170 -2.57 6.74 -1.01
N ASN A 171 -2.50 6.91 0.31
CA ASN A 171 -1.65 7.94 0.90
C ASN A 171 -0.18 7.78 0.50
N VAL A 172 0.54 8.91 0.44
CA VAL A 172 1.98 8.92 0.23
C VAL A 172 2.66 8.46 1.52
N VAL A 173 3.48 7.43 1.42
CA VAL A 173 4.26 6.87 2.54
C VAL A 173 5.70 6.63 2.10
N LEU A 174 6.63 6.57 3.04
CA LEU A 174 8.03 6.24 2.76
C LEU A 174 8.21 4.72 2.82
N SER A 175 8.13 4.09 1.65
CA SER A 175 8.23 2.64 1.49
C SER A 175 8.85 2.29 0.15
N GLY A 176 9.52 1.16 0.08
CA GLY A 176 10.05 0.64 -1.17
C GLY A 176 10.51 -0.80 -1.02
N ILE A 177 11.19 -1.29 -2.05
CA ILE A 177 11.61 -2.69 -2.13
C ILE A 177 13.06 -2.82 -2.61
N ALA A 178 13.78 -3.75 -1.99
CA ALA A 178 15.09 -4.25 -2.41
C ALA A 178 14.97 -5.75 -2.74
N GLY A 179 15.99 -6.29 -3.40
CA GLY A 179 16.06 -7.67 -3.89
C GLY A 179 15.46 -7.84 -5.28
N TRP A 180 14.67 -8.89 -5.43
CA TRP A 180 14.05 -9.27 -6.69
C TRP A 180 12.56 -9.49 -6.51
N PHE A 181 11.79 -9.05 -7.50
CA PHE A 181 10.35 -8.98 -7.46
C PHE A 181 9.75 -9.81 -8.60
N ASP A 182 8.60 -10.44 -8.32
CA ASP A 182 7.89 -11.28 -9.28
C ASP A 182 7.26 -10.45 -10.42
N ARG A 183 6.80 -11.15 -11.45
CA ARG A 183 6.01 -10.58 -12.54
C ARG A 183 4.73 -9.94 -12.02
N TYR A 184 4.26 -8.91 -12.72
CA TYR A 184 2.94 -8.34 -12.53
C TYR A 184 2.34 -7.96 -13.89
N PRO A 185 1.03 -7.64 -14.00
CA PRO A 185 0.37 -7.52 -15.30
C PRO A 185 1.04 -6.60 -16.34
N ARG A 186 1.77 -5.56 -15.91
CA ARG A 186 2.51 -4.67 -16.84
C ARG A 186 3.95 -5.10 -17.11
N ILE A 187 4.55 -5.93 -16.25
CA ILE A 187 5.90 -6.47 -16.41
C ILE A 187 5.81 -7.99 -16.22
N PRO A 188 5.61 -8.78 -17.30
CA PRO A 188 5.27 -10.19 -17.22
C PRO A 188 6.48 -11.12 -16.96
N TYR A 189 7.50 -10.64 -16.25
CA TYR A 189 8.70 -11.40 -15.88
C TYR A 189 9.27 -10.91 -14.54
N GLY A 190 9.95 -11.80 -13.81
CA GLY A 190 10.66 -11.46 -12.57
C GLY A 190 11.89 -10.59 -12.86
N ARG A 191 12.22 -9.68 -11.94
CA ARG A 191 13.35 -8.74 -12.12
C ARG A 191 13.91 -8.22 -10.80
N ALA A 192 15.13 -7.70 -10.83
CA ALA A 192 15.64 -6.85 -9.77
C ALA A 192 14.75 -5.61 -9.57
N THR A 193 14.61 -5.17 -8.31
CA THR A 193 13.96 -3.89 -8.03
C THR A 193 14.82 -2.74 -8.54
N ALA A 194 14.22 -1.55 -8.69
CA ALA A 194 14.96 -0.37 -9.10
C ALA A 194 16.12 -0.06 -8.13
N TYR A 195 15.88 -0.21 -6.82
CA TYR A 195 16.94 -0.02 -5.83
C TYR A 195 18.08 -1.03 -5.99
N THR A 196 17.78 -2.32 -6.14
CA THR A 196 18.79 -3.35 -6.33
C THR A 196 19.59 -3.17 -7.60
N GLN A 197 18.95 -2.74 -8.70
CA GLN A 197 19.63 -2.47 -9.97
C GLN A 197 20.60 -1.28 -9.88
N HIS A 198 20.24 -0.21 -9.17
CA HIS A 198 21.01 1.03 -9.15
C HIS A 198 21.96 1.17 -7.95
N SER A 199 21.70 0.44 -6.87
CA SER A 199 22.38 0.57 -5.58
C SER A 199 22.85 -0.79 -5.04
N TYR A 200 23.24 -1.72 -5.93
CA TYR A 200 23.57 -3.09 -5.54
C TYR A 200 24.66 -3.17 -4.47
N ASP A 201 25.71 -2.36 -4.56
CA ASP A 201 26.79 -2.37 -3.57
C ASP A 201 26.34 -1.83 -2.20
N LYS A 202 25.40 -0.88 -2.16
CA LYS A 202 24.74 -0.51 -0.89
C LYS A 202 23.89 -1.67 -0.38
N PHE A 203 23.07 -2.27 -1.24
CA PHE A 203 22.23 -3.41 -0.85
C PHE A 203 23.04 -4.57 -0.27
N LYS A 204 24.22 -4.87 -0.83
CA LYS A 204 25.14 -5.91 -0.31
C LYS A 204 25.53 -5.71 1.15
N LEU A 205 25.60 -4.46 1.64
CA LEU A 205 25.89 -4.19 3.06
C LEU A 205 24.87 -4.88 3.98
N SER A 206 23.63 -5.05 3.52
CA SER A 206 22.59 -5.74 4.29
C SER A 206 22.69 -7.27 4.27
N PHE A 207 23.55 -7.87 3.44
CA PHE A 207 23.58 -9.33 3.29
C PHE A 207 23.95 -10.07 4.57
N PRO A 208 24.99 -9.68 5.35
CA PRO A 208 25.29 -10.34 6.62
C PRO A 208 24.13 -10.29 7.61
N PHE A 209 23.35 -9.19 7.60
CA PHE A 209 22.14 -9.05 8.39
C PHE A 209 21.05 -10.04 7.91
N LEU A 210 20.75 -10.06 6.61
CA LEU A 210 19.72 -10.93 6.03
C LEU A 210 20.06 -12.42 6.18
N GLN A 211 21.35 -12.78 6.14
CA GLN A 211 21.82 -14.15 6.37
C GLN A 211 21.68 -14.56 7.84
N THR A 212 21.90 -13.65 8.79
CA THR A 212 21.58 -13.93 10.21
C THR A 212 20.07 -14.05 10.41
N LEU A 213 19.26 -13.24 9.74
CA LEU A 213 17.81 -13.37 9.78
C LEU A 213 17.34 -14.73 9.25
N ASP A 214 17.89 -15.19 8.12
CA ASP A 214 17.58 -16.51 7.56
C ASP A 214 17.94 -17.66 8.51
N ARG A 215 19.12 -17.60 9.14
CA ARG A 215 19.52 -18.59 10.15
C ARG A 215 18.59 -18.60 11.35
N GLY A 216 18.26 -17.42 11.89
CA GLY A 216 17.31 -17.32 12.99
C GLY A 216 15.93 -17.84 12.60
N PHE A 217 15.48 -17.60 11.37
CA PHE A 217 14.22 -18.15 10.86
C PHE A 217 14.26 -19.68 10.78
N ALA A 218 15.36 -20.26 10.28
CA ALA A 218 15.57 -21.71 10.23
C ALA A 218 15.61 -22.35 11.63
N GLU A 219 16.26 -21.69 12.60
CA GLU A 219 16.37 -22.18 13.99
C GLU A 219 15.05 -22.09 14.74
N LEU A 220 14.32 -20.99 14.58
CA LEU A 220 13.13 -20.69 15.38
C LEU A 220 11.84 -21.28 14.80
N LEU A 221 11.77 -21.44 13.49
CA LEU A 221 10.61 -21.94 12.73
C LEU A 221 11.08 -22.87 11.59
N PRO A 222 11.71 -24.01 11.91
CA PRO A 222 12.31 -24.91 10.92
C PRO A 222 11.31 -25.43 9.88
N THR A 223 10.05 -25.66 10.27
CA THR A 223 9.03 -26.17 9.34
C THR A 223 8.64 -25.12 8.31
N ARG A 224 8.40 -23.88 8.75
CA ARG A 224 8.07 -22.75 7.85
C ARG A 224 9.26 -22.37 6.97
N HIS A 225 10.47 -22.35 7.53
CA HIS A 225 11.70 -22.08 6.77
C HIS A 225 11.93 -23.17 5.70
N ALA A 226 11.81 -24.45 6.06
CA ALA A 226 11.96 -25.55 5.10
C ALA A 226 10.95 -25.47 3.95
N ALA A 227 9.70 -25.09 4.24
CA ALA A 227 8.69 -24.87 3.19
C ALA A 227 9.08 -23.70 2.26
N GLN A 228 9.58 -22.58 2.79
CA GLN A 228 10.07 -21.47 1.98
C GLN A 228 11.33 -21.82 1.20
N ARG A 229 12.26 -22.57 1.79
CA ARG A 229 13.45 -23.10 1.11
C ARG A 229 13.06 -23.99 -0.05
N ALA A 230 12.14 -24.94 0.14
CA ALA A 230 11.67 -25.82 -0.92
C ALA A 230 10.99 -25.06 -2.09
N ALA A 231 10.36 -23.92 -1.82
CA ALA A 231 9.84 -23.03 -2.86
C ALA A 231 10.96 -22.20 -3.53
N ALA A 232 11.90 -21.69 -2.74
CA ALA A 232 13.05 -20.91 -3.22
C ALA A 232 13.98 -21.76 -4.12
N ASP A 233 14.13 -23.05 -3.82
CA ASP A 233 14.99 -23.96 -4.60
C ASP A 233 14.39 -24.30 -5.98
N GLN A 234 13.13 -23.95 -6.23
CA GLN A 234 12.47 -24.12 -7.54
C GLN A 234 12.67 -22.92 -8.48
N ILE A 235 13.22 -21.81 -7.99
CA ILE A 235 13.46 -20.61 -8.80
C ILE A 235 14.96 -20.43 -9.05
N ASP A 236 15.31 -19.65 -10.07
CA ASP A 236 16.71 -19.32 -10.35
C ASP A 236 17.33 -18.60 -9.12
N PRO A 237 18.46 -19.10 -8.58
CA PRO A 237 19.13 -18.50 -7.43
C PRO A 237 19.47 -17.02 -7.59
N ALA A 238 19.57 -16.51 -8.82
CA ALA A 238 19.77 -15.10 -9.11
C ALA A 238 18.60 -14.20 -8.64
N PHE A 239 17.42 -14.77 -8.36
CA PHE A 239 16.28 -14.05 -7.77
C PHE A 239 16.23 -14.13 -6.24
N LEU A 240 17.23 -14.75 -5.60
CA LEU A 240 17.34 -14.84 -4.15
C LEU A 240 18.42 -13.89 -3.64
N VAL A 241 18.18 -13.34 -2.43
CA VAL A 241 19.25 -12.77 -1.63
C VAL A 241 20.26 -13.88 -1.32
N PRO A 242 21.56 -13.69 -1.62
CA PRO A 242 22.54 -14.75 -1.50
C PRO A 242 22.52 -15.43 -0.14
N GLN A 243 22.40 -16.76 -0.16
CA GLN A 243 22.40 -17.64 1.02
C GLN A 243 21.18 -17.48 1.94
N THR A 244 20.02 -17.07 1.41
CA THR A 244 18.77 -16.98 2.18
C THR A 244 17.58 -17.57 1.40
N VAL A 245 16.40 -17.64 2.01
CA VAL A 245 15.12 -17.95 1.35
C VAL A 245 14.41 -16.69 0.83
N PHE A 246 15.00 -15.50 1.00
CA PHE A 246 14.33 -14.24 0.73
C PHE A 246 14.54 -13.77 -0.72
N THR A 247 13.47 -13.26 -1.34
CA THR A 247 13.48 -12.67 -2.69
C THR A 247 13.41 -11.14 -2.61
N THR A 248 12.29 -10.62 -2.10
CA THR A 248 12.01 -9.18 -1.94
C THR A 248 12.10 -8.78 -0.47
N ILE A 249 12.78 -7.67 -0.20
CA ILE A 249 12.78 -7.00 1.09
C ILE A 249 11.94 -5.74 0.97
N THR A 250 10.85 -5.64 1.73
CA THR A 250 10.13 -4.38 1.90
C THR A 250 10.86 -3.51 2.92
N VAL A 251 11.16 -2.28 2.55
CA VAL A 251 11.77 -1.28 3.44
C VAL A 251 10.76 -0.17 3.71
N ASN A 252 10.41 0.01 4.99
CA ASN A 252 9.52 1.06 5.46
C ASN A 252 10.31 2.03 6.34
N LYS A 253 10.12 3.34 6.16
CA LYS A 253 10.83 4.38 6.92
C LYS A 253 9.82 5.30 7.61
N THR A 254 9.74 5.24 8.94
CA THR A 254 8.79 6.04 9.73
C THR A 254 7.38 5.96 9.14
N PHE A 255 6.95 4.72 8.87
CA PHE A 255 5.67 4.43 8.24
C PHE A 255 4.87 3.48 9.14
N ARG A 256 3.84 4.03 9.78
CA ARG A 256 2.84 3.28 10.53
C ARG A 256 1.89 2.60 9.54
N THR A 257 1.82 1.27 9.57
CA THR A 257 0.90 0.52 8.72
C THR A 257 -0.47 0.38 9.38
N ALA A 258 -1.54 0.59 8.61
CA ALA A 258 -2.89 0.19 9.02
C ALA A 258 -3.06 -1.34 8.96
N ALA A 259 -4.08 -1.89 9.61
CA ALA A 259 -4.34 -3.33 9.60
C ALA A 259 -4.59 -3.85 8.18
N HIS A 260 -3.79 -4.82 7.73
CA HIS A 260 -3.88 -5.41 6.39
C HIS A 260 -3.34 -6.84 6.38
N ARG A 261 -3.46 -7.50 5.22
CA ARG A 261 -2.82 -8.79 4.92
C ARG A 261 -1.99 -8.63 3.65
N ASP A 262 -0.83 -9.26 3.61
CA ASP A 262 0.02 -9.29 2.43
C ASP A 262 -0.36 -10.48 1.54
N ALA A 263 -1.19 -10.22 0.52
CA ALA A 263 -1.74 -11.26 -0.35
C ALA A 263 -0.72 -11.89 -1.32
N GLY A 264 0.47 -11.28 -1.45
CA GLY A 264 1.54 -11.75 -2.34
C GLY A 264 2.52 -12.73 -1.70
N ASP A 265 2.42 -12.94 -0.38
CA ASP A 265 3.35 -13.79 0.36
C ASP A 265 3.05 -15.27 0.12
N PHE A 266 4.11 -16.10 0.17
CA PHE A 266 3.97 -17.55 0.06
C PHE A 266 3.20 -18.13 1.25
N SER A 267 2.05 -18.75 1.01
CA SER A 267 1.09 -19.15 2.04
C SER A 267 1.61 -20.17 3.06
N ASN A 268 2.61 -20.98 2.68
CA ASN A 268 3.20 -21.98 3.58
C ASN A 268 4.45 -21.46 4.29
N GLY A 269 4.88 -20.24 3.98
CA GLY A 269 6.00 -19.56 4.64
C GLY A 269 5.59 -18.72 5.84
N LEU A 270 6.50 -17.86 6.28
CA LEU A 270 6.24 -16.78 7.23
C LEU A 270 7.11 -15.55 6.89
N SER A 271 6.52 -14.36 7.02
CA SER A 271 7.25 -13.11 6.84
C SER A 271 8.05 -12.75 8.08
N ASN A 272 9.27 -12.25 7.85
CA ASN A 272 10.20 -11.88 8.89
C ASN A 272 10.23 -10.35 9.03
N LEU A 273 9.84 -9.83 10.20
CA LEU A 273 9.79 -8.39 10.45
C LEU A 273 10.91 -7.97 11.39
N LEU A 274 11.55 -6.85 11.05
CA LEU A 274 12.57 -6.19 11.84
C LEU A 274 12.25 -4.71 11.97
N VAL A 275 12.50 -4.17 13.16
CA VAL A 275 12.45 -2.73 13.40
C VAL A 275 13.85 -2.25 13.80
N LEU A 276 14.36 -1.25 13.08
CA LEU A 276 15.61 -0.56 13.42
C LEU A 276 15.31 0.89 13.81
N SER A 277 15.97 1.36 14.85
CA SER A 277 15.98 2.77 15.25
C SER A 277 17.42 3.25 15.42
N ASN A 278 17.71 4.48 14.98
CA ASN A 278 19.04 5.08 15.14
C ASN A 278 19.40 5.40 16.60
N ASN A 279 18.41 5.50 17.48
CA ASN A 279 18.59 5.95 18.87
C ASN A 279 17.75 5.14 19.88
N GLY A 280 17.18 4.01 19.46
CA GLY A 280 16.28 3.20 20.30
C GLY A 280 14.88 3.79 20.47
N ASN A 281 14.59 4.97 19.91
CA ASN A 281 13.25 5.54 19.89
C ASN A 281 12.51 5.10 18.63
N TYR A 282 11.33 4.52 18.80
CA TYR A 282 10.44 4.12 17.72
C TYR A 282 9.33 5.16 17.65
N THR A 283 9.28 5.93 16.56
CA THR A 283 8.28 6.98 16.28
C THR A 283 7.51 6.65 15.02
#